data_AF-N8WQK6-F1
#
_entry.id   AF-N8WQK6-F1
#
_cell.length_a   1.000
_cell.length_b   1.000
_cell.length_c   1.000
_cell.angle_alpha   90.00
_cell.angle_beta   90.00
_cell.angle_gamma   90.00
#
_symmetry.space_group_name_H-M   'P 1'
#
loop_
_entity.id
_entity.type
_entity.pdbx_description
1 polymer ?
#
loop_
_entity_poly.entity_id
_entity_poly.type
_entity_poly.pdbx_seq_one_letter_code
_entity_poly.pdbx_strand_id
1 'polypeptide(L)' 'MAKTFRFTDEEEQALNEIALKINRDLVKAGQKPLRDTEIFHEIIKQTLINGLIEVNRDGAIKVETKNK' A
#
# COMPACT_ATOMS: atom_id res chain seq x y z
N MET A 1 6.54 -17.96 8.67
CA MET A 1 7.65 -17.90 7.69
C MET A 1 7.55 -16.59 6.95
N ALA A 2 8.65 -15.86 6.78
CA ALA A 2 8.66 -14.67 5.93
C ALA A 2 8.37 -15.09 4.47
N LYS A 3 7.56 -14.31 3.77
CA LYS A 3 7.28 -14.50 2.34
C LYS A 3 7.93 -13.36 1.58
N THR A 4 8.62 -13.68 0.48
CA THR A 4 9.26 -12.67 -0.38
C THR A 4 8.34 -12.34 -1.53
N PHE A 5 8.02 -11.05 -1.71
CA PHE A 5 7.45 -10.53 -2.94
C PHE A 5 8.57 -9.89 -3.77
N ARG A 6 8.56 -10.11 -5.07
CA ARG A 6 9.45 -9.43 -6.01
C ARG A 6 8.70 -8.26 -6.60
N PHE A 7 9.30 -7.08 -6.51
CA PHE A 7 8.83 -5.90 -7.19
C PHE A 7 9.60 -5.74 -8.50
N THR A 8 8.93 -5.16 -9.47
CA THR A 8 9.59 -4.46 -10.57
C THR A 8 10.18 -3.14 -10.07
N ASP A 9 11.14 -2.59 -10.81
CA ASP A 9 11.77 -1.30 -10.45
C ASP A 9 10.72 -0.18 -10.32
N GLU A 10 9.69 -0.20 -11.18
CA GLU A 10 8.59 0.76 -11.16
C GLU A 10 7.72 0.64 -9.88
N GLU A 11 7.38 -0.60 -9.49
CA GLU A 11 6.62 -0.85 -8.26
C GLU A 11 7.41 -0.46 -7.00
N GLU A 12 8.72 -0.74 -6.99
CA GLU A 12 9.60 -0.36 -5.88
C GLU A 12 9.70 1.16 -5.76
N GLN A 13 9.91 1.87 -6.87
CA GLN A 13 9.95 3.33 -6.87
C GLN A 13 8.62 3.93 -6.41
N ALA A 14 7.49 3.42 -6.90
CA ALA A 14 6.16 3.88 -6.48
C ALA A 14 5.93 3.67 -4.98
N LEU A 15 6.35 2.53 -4.42
CA LEU A 15 6.26 2.27 -2.98
C LEU A 15 7.11 3.27 -2.19
N ASN A 16 8.35 3.53 -2.63
CA ASN A 16 9.26 4.47 -1.97
C ASN A 16 8.71 5.90 -1.94
N GLU A 17 8.16 6.39 -3.06
CA GLU A 17 7.57 7.73 -3.14
C GLU A 17 6.36 7.89 -2.21
N ILE A 18 5.49 6.88 -2.17
CA ILE A 18 4.34 6.85 -1.27
C ILE A 18 4.79 6.76 0.19
N ALA A 19 5.80 5.93 0.50
CA ALA A 19 6.35 5.80 1.84
C ALA A 19 6.93 7.13 2.36
N LEU A 20 7.70 7.84 1.53
CA LEU A 20 8.21 9.17 1.84
C LEU A 20 7.10 10.19 2.12
N LYS A 21 6.02 10.15 1.34
CA LYS A 21 4.87 11.02 1.55
C LYS A 21 4.17 10.72 2.88
N ILE A 22 3.84 9.45 3.13
CA ILE A 22 3.17 8.99 4.36
C ILE A 22 4.01 9.37 5.59
N ASN A 23 5.31 9.06 5.57
CA ASN A 23 6.19 9.34 6.71
C ASN A 23 6.36 10.83 6.98
N ARG A 24 6.38 11.67 5.93
CA ARG A 24 6.38 13.13 6.11
C ARG A 24 5.12 13.59 6.84
N ASP A 25 3.96 13.04 6.49
CA ASP A 25 2.69 13.42 7.10
C ASP A 25 2.57 12.88 8.54
N LEU A 26 3.05 11.67 8.82
CA LEU A 26 3.15 11.11 10.18
C LEU A 26 4.03 11.99 11.08
N VAL A 27 5.22 12.36 10.61
CA VAL A 27 6.15 13.21 11.38
C VAL A 27 5.53 14.59 11.66
N LYS A 28 4.86 15.20 10.67
CA LYS A 28 4.12 16.46 10.88
C LYS A 28 3.02 16.33 11.93
N ALA A 29 2.39 15.15 12.03
CA ALA A 29 1.40 14.83 13.04
C ALA A 29 2.01 14.41 14.40
N GLY A 30 3.33 14.50 14.58
CA GLY A 30 4.03 14.10 15.81
C GLY A 30 4.12 12.59 16.01
N GLN A 31 3.84 11.80 14.96
CA GLN A 31 3.90 10.35 14.99
C GLN A 31 5.25 9.83 14.50
N LYS A 32 5.58 8.60 14.89
CA LYS A 32 6.79 7.92 14.40
C LYS A 32 6.59 7.50 12.95
N PRO A 33 7.62 7.65 12.09
CA PRO A 33 7.56 7.11 10.74
C PRO A 33 7.50 5.57 10.78
N LEU A 34 6.92 5.00 9.72
CA LEU A 34 6.81 3.57 9.49
C LEU A 34 7.90 3.10 8.53
N ARG A 35 8.28 1.82 8.63
CA ARG A 35 9.13 1.16 7.62
C ARG A 35 8.32 0.87 6.36
N ASP A 36 9.00 0.76 5.23
CA ASP A 36 8.36 0.45 3.94
C ASP A 36 7.58 -0.86 3.99
N THR A 37 8.09 -1.87 4.72
CA THR A 37 7.38 -3.13 4.94
C THR A 37 6.09 -2.96 5.74
N GLU A 38 6.06 -2.05 6.73
CA GLU A 38 4.86 -1.77 7.53
C GLU A 38 3.81 -1.03 6.69
N ILE A 39 4.26 -0.07 5.89
CA ILE A 39 3.40 0.65 4.94
C ILE A 39 2.81 -0.32 3.92
N PHE A 40 3.64 -1.18 3.34
CA PHE A 40 3.19 -2.19 2.39
C PHE A 40 2.19 -3.18 3.00
N HIS A 41 2.44 -3.66 4.23
CA HIS A 41 1.51 -4.52 4.94
C HIS A 41 0.15 -3.85 5.20
N GLU A 42 0.16 -2.56 5.57
CA GLU A 42 -1.07 -1.82 5.81
C GLU A 42 -1.86 -1.61 4.51
N ILE A 43 -1.19 -1.28 3.41
CA ILE A 43 -1.81 -1.17 2.08
C ILE A 43 -2.44 -2.52 1.68
N ILE A 44 -1.70 -3.62 1.77
CA ILE A 44 -2.21 -4.96 1.45
C ILE A 44 -3.42 -5.32 2.31
N LYS A 45 -3.40 -4.99 3.59
CA LYS A 45 -4.51 -5.27 4.49
C LYS A 45 -5.75 -4.46 4.10
N GLN A 46 -5.59 -3.18 3.78
CA GLN A 46 -6.68 -2.32 3.34
C GLN A 46 -7.27 -2.73 1.99
N THR A 47 -6.49 -3.38 1.12
CA THR A 47 -6.94 -3.83 -0.20
C THR A 47 -7.47 -5.27 -0.19
N LEU A 48 -6.68 -6.25 0.27
CA LEU A 48 -7.02 -7.68 0.17
C LEU A 48 -7.97 -8.16 1.27
N ILE A 49 -7.97 -7.53 2.45
CA ILE A 49 -8.73 -7.99 3.61
C ILE A 49 -9.93 -7.09 3.86
N ASN A 50 -9.73 -5.78 3.85
CA ASN A 50 -10.78 -4.81 4.18
C ASN A 50 -11.42 -4.17 2.94
N GLY A 51 -10.77 -4.28 1.78
CA GLY A 51 -11.18 -3.64 0.53
C GLY A 51 -12.17 -4.48 -0.27
N LEU A 52 -12.60 -3.91 -1.39
CA LEU A 52 -13.39 -4.59 -2.41
C LEU A 52 -12.53 -4.69 -3.68
N ILE A 53 -12.41 -5.90 -4.22
CA ILE A 53 -11.67 -6.18 -5.46
C ILE A 53 -12.65 -6.75 -6.46
N GLU A 54 -12.79 -6.09 -7.59
CA GLU A 54 -13.70 -6.49 -8.67
C GLU A 54 -12.96 -6.52 -10.01
N VAL A 55 -13.48 -7.33 -10.93
CA VAL A 55 -13.02 -7.35 -12.32
C VAL A 55 -14.04 -6.58 -13.15
N ASN A 56 -13.58 -5.57 -13.90
CA ASN A 56 -14.46 -4.83 -14.78
C ASN A 56 -14.81 -5.62 -16.05
N ARG A 57 -15.67 -5.08 -16.91
CA ARG A 57 -16.11 -5.74 -18.15
C ARG A 57 -14.96 -6.00 -19.15
N ASP A 58 -13.88 -5.24 -19.03
CA ASP A 58 -12.68 -5.36 -19.88
C ASP A 58 -11.65 -6.35 -19.31
N GLY A 59 -11.94 -6.99 -18.18
CA GLY A 59 -11.05 -7.93 -17.52
C GLY A 59 -9.98 -7.28 -16.64
N ALA A 60 -10.01 -5.97 -16.43
CA ALA A 60 -9.08 -5.27 -15.56
C ALA A 60 -9.50 -5.35 -14.08
N ILE A 61 -8.50 -5.46 -13.19
CA ILE A 61 -8.70 -5.49 -11.75
C ILE A 61 -8.91 -4.05 -11.24
N LYS A 62 -10.00 -3.83 -10.51
CA LYS A 62 -10.28 -2.59 -9.80
C LYS A 62 -10.28 -2.85 -8.30
N VAL A 63 -9.59 -2.01 -7.55
CA VAL A 63 -9.54 -2.06 -6.08
C VAL A 63 -10.22 -0.81 -5.53
N GLU A 64 -11.20 -1.00 -4.65
CA GLU A 64 -11.83 0.05 -3.88
C GLU A 64 -11.55 -0.16 -2.39
N THR A 65 -10.93 0.84 -1.75
CA THR A 65 -10.71 0.83 -0.30
C THR A 65 -11.94 1.39 0.40
N LYS A 66 -12.45 0.68 1.41
CA LYS A 66 -13.53 1.20 2.25
C LYS A 66 -12.92 2.14 3.28
N ASN A 67 -13.04 3.46 3.07
CA ASN A 67 -12.80 4.42 4.14
C ASN A 67 -13.93 4.26 5.17
N LYS A 68 -13.59 3.80 6.37
CA LYS A 68 -14.44 3.94 7.55
C LYS A 68 -14.00 5.16 8.35
#